data_AF-A0A2I0L7Z7-F1
#
_entry.id   AF-A0A2I0L7Z7-F1
#
_cell.length_a   1.000
_cell.length_b   1.000
_cell.length_c   1.000
_cell.angle_alpha   90.00
_cell.angle_beta   90.00
_cell.angle_gamma   90.00
#
_symmetry.space_group_name_H-M   'P 1'
#
loop_
_entity.id
_entity.type
_entity.pdbx_description
1 polymer ?
#
loop_
_entity_poly.entity_id
_entity_poly.type
_entity_poly.pdbx_seq_one_letter_code
_entity_poly.pdbx_strand_id
1 'polypeptide(L)'
;MESENQILRQQTLLNSPVKMNADNLSTPVPKNVENGHHAIEENRTVEQTPSPIKKYGTESDSKFRRSHIERQQESIDALIGCVTKNIGFSHGKPIAAFTIYKCLLNWKSFEAERTSVFDRLIQMIGSAIESEDNNDHMAYWLSNTSVLLFLLQKSLKAAGSTGSTRKPPAPTSLFGRMTMGFRSSPSSAHLAAAAATVVRQVEAKYPALLFKQQLTAYVEKIYGIIRDNLKKELSSLLSLCIQAPRTSKGSVLRSGRSFGKDSPSNHWQSIIDSLNTLLCTLKENFVPPILVQKIYTQTFSFINVQLFNSLLLRRECCTFSNGEYVKAGLAELELWCAQAKEEYAGSSWEELKHIRQAVGFLVIHQKYRISYDEITNDLCPILSVQQLYRICTLYWDDSYNTRSVSPAVISSMRVLMTEDSNSAISNSFLLDDNSSIPFSVDELSNSMLEKDFEDVKPVEELLENPAFQFLYE
;
A
#
# COMPACT_ATOMS: atom_id res chain seq x y z
N MET A 1 13.89 9.78 -15.35
CA MET A 1 13.14 9.32 -14.15
C MET A 1 12.39 8.00 -14.35
N GLU A 2 11.36 7.86 -15.20
CA GLU A 2 10.73 6.52 -15.41
C GLU A 2 11.67 5.54 -16.14
N SER A 3 12.34 5.97 -17.21
CA SER A 3 13.26 5.14 -18.00
C SER A 3 14.43 4.57 -17.19
N GLU A 4 15.06 5.38 -16.34
CA GLU A 4 16.17 4.95 -15.48
C GLU A 4 15.72 3.92 -14.42
N ASN A 5 14.50 4.06 -13.88
CA ASN A 5 13.94 3.08 -12.95
C ASN A 5 13.62 1.73 -13.62
N GLN A 6 13.22 1.72 -14.89
CA GLN A 6 13.03 0.48 -15.65
C GLN A 6 14.36 -0.22 -15.96
N ILE A 7 15.39 0.53 -16.38
CA ILE A 7 16.71 -0.01 -16.71
C ILE A 7 17.37 -0.64 -15.47
N LEU A 8 17.26 -0.01 -14.30
CA LEU A 8 17.83 -0.55 -13.06
C LEU A 8 17.11 -1.82 -12.58
N ARG A 9 15.78 -1.90 -12.73
CA ARG A 9 14.98 -3.10 -12.41
C ARG A 9 15.36 -4.31 -13.28
N GLN A 10 15.72 -4.11 -14.56
CA GLN A 10 16.18 -5.22 -15.41
C GLN A 10 17.55 -5.77 -14.98
N GLN A 11 18.46 -4.94 -14.46
CA GLN A 11 19.76 -5.41 -13.98
C GLN A 11 19.67 -6.27 -12.71
N THR A 12 18.64 -6.09 -11.88
CA THR A 12 18.45 -6.89 -10.65
C THR A 12 17.96 -8.31 -10.94
N LEU A 13 17.16 -8.50 -11.99
CA LEU A 13 16.56 -9.80 -12.34
C LEU A 13 17.58 -10.84 -12.86
N LEU A 14 18.73 -10.41 -13.36
CA LEU A 14 19.77 -11.29 -13.91
C LEU A 14 20.67 -11.96 -12.85
N ASN A 15 20.59 -11.54 -11.58
CA ASN A 15 21.56 -11.89 -10.53
C ASN A 15 21.01 -12.78 -9.39
N SER A 16 19.93 -13.54 -9.63
CA SER A 16 19.38 -14.48 -8.64
C SER A 16 19.70 -15.94 -8.98
N PRO A 17 20.38 -16.72 -8.10
CA PRO A 17 20.70 -18.12 -8.36
C PRO A 17 19.50 -19.05 -8.08
N VAL A 18 19.16 -19.86 -9.08
CA VAL A 18 18.13 -20.92 -8.98
C VAL A 18 18.70 -22.13 -8.22
N LYS A 19 18.00 -22.62 -7.18
CA LYS A 19 18.31 -23.90 -6.51
C LYS A 19 17.60 -25.07 -7.20
N MET A 20 18.36 -26.11 -7.53
CA MET A 20 17.85 -27.47 -7.77
C MET A 20 18.66 -28.48 -6.95
N ASN A 21 18.02 -29.59 -6.57
CA ASN A 21 18.55 -30.60 -5.65
C ASN A 21 19.24 -31.76 -6.40
N ALA A 22 20.33 -32.30 -5.84
CA ALA A 22 20.75 -33.70 -5.97
C ALA A 22 21.86 -34.05 -4.95
N ASP A 23 21.87 -35.30 -4.47
CA ASP A 23 22.70 -35.76 -3.34
C ASP A 23 24.09 -36.34 -3.71
N ASN A 24 24.93 -36.49 -2.66
CA ASN A 24 26.05 -37.44 -2.51
C ASN A 24 27.30 -37.33 -3.41
N LEU A 25 28.44 -36.87 -2.85
CA LEU A 25 29.56 -37.72 -2.36
C LEU A 25 30.64 -36.89 -1.61
N SER A 26 31.58 -37.54 -0.93
CA SER A 26 32.38 -37.01 0.21
C SER A 26 33.60 -36.12 -0.09
N THR A 27 33.88 -35.27 0.92
CA THR A 27 35.09 -34.50 1.35
C THR A 27 36.49 -34.83 0.77
N PRO A 28 37.46 -33.87 0.71
CA PRO A 28 37.90 -33.05 1.86
C PRO A 28 38.13 -31.53 1.67
N VAL A 29 38.27 -30.84 2.81
CA VAL A 29 38.36 -29.38 3.03
C VAL A 29 39.74 -28.79 2.67
N PRO A 30 39.80 -27.56 2.12
CA PRO A 30 40.59 -26.53 2.81
C PRO A 30 39.99 -25.09 2.82
N LYS A 31 39.95 -24.51 4.03
CA LYS A 31 40.20 -23.10 4.41
C LYS A 31 39.26 -21.98 3.90
N ASN A 32 38.44 -21.50 4.85
CA ASN A 32 37.89 -20.16 4.88
C ASN A 32 39.00 -19.08 4.89
N VAL A 33 38.73 -17.91 4.29
CA VAL A 33 39.50 -16.68 4.49
C VAL A 33 38.66 -15.74 5.34
N GLU A 34 38.93 -15.73 6.64
CA GLU A 34 38.25 -14.90 7.62
C GLU A 34 39.24 -13.84 8.13
N ASN A 35 39.13 -12.60 7.63
CA ASN A 35 40.00 -11.50 8.03
C ASN A 35 39.53 -10.89 9.36
N GLY A 36 39.78 -11.63 10.45
CA GLY A 36 39.69 -11.14 11.83
C GLY A 36 40.88 -10.27 12.24
N HIS A 37 40.68 -9.44 13.27
CA HIS A 37 41.74 -8.67 13.92
C HIS A 37 42.87 -9.57 14.45
N HIS A 38 44.12 -9.18 14.23
CA HIS A 38 45.20 -9.47 15.17
C HIS A 38 46.11 -8.25 15.35
N ALA A 39 46.33 -7.87 16.61
CA ALA A 39 47.36 -6.94 17.01
C ALA A 39 48.73 -7.65 16.99
N ILE A 40 49.78 -6.92 16.61
CA ILE A 40 51.17 -7.36 16.76
C ILE A 40 51.91 -6.33 17.61
N GLU A 41 52.38 -6.78 18.77
CA GLU A 41 53.44 -6.10 19.50
C GLU A 41 54.78 -6.40 18.82
N GLU A 42 55.60 -5.38 18.56
CA GLU A 42 57.04 -5.55 18.37
C GLU A 42 57.79 -4.47 19.16
N ASN A 43 58.93 -4.85 19.74
CA ASN A 43 59.69 -4.00 20.64
C ASN A 43 61.21 -4.28 20.50
N ARG A 44 62.00 -3.21 20.27
CA ARG A 44 63.49 -3.14 20.27
C ARG A 44 64.18 -3.77 19.04
N THR A 45 65.30 -3.28 18.46
CA THR A 45 66.19 -2.08 18.62
C THR A 45 67.20 -2.11 17.44
N VAL A 46 67.89 -1.06 16.94
CA VAL A 46 67.97 0.42 17.12
C VAL A 46 68.62 1.01 15.83
N GLU A 47 68.49 2.29 15.43
CA GLU A 47 69.55 3.32 15.48
C GLU A 47 69.09 4.74 15.02
N GLN A 48 69.45 5.75 15.83
CA GLN A 48 69.93 7.11 15.49
C GLN A 48 69.25 8.00 14.40
N THR A 49 68.38 8.93 14.81
CA THR A 49 68.64 10.40 14.94
C THR A 49 67.33 11.22 15.07
N PRO A 50 67.30 12.34 15.83
CA PRO A 50 66.05 13.05 16.14
C PRO A 50 65.78 14.26 15.23
N SER A 51 64.53 14.44 14.82
CA SER A 51 63.98 15.70 14.28
C SER A 51 62.64 16.02 14.98
N PRO A 52 62.53 17.13 15.74
CA PRO A 52 61.38 17.35 16.63
C PRO A 52 60.19 17.98 15.90
N ILE A 53 59.41 17.16 15.17
CA ILE A 53 58.07 17.57 14.71
C ILE A 53 57.07 17.30 15.84
N LYS A 54 56.51 18.38 16.40
CA LYS A 54 55.49 18.35 17.45
C LYS A 54 54.24 17.60 16.98
N LYS A 55 54.07 16.33 17.39
CA LYS A 55 52.78 15.63 17.35
C LYS A 55 51.94 16.02 18.56
N TYR A 56 51.16 17.08 18.44
CA TYR A 56 50.01 17.37 19.30
C TYR A 56 48.75 17.32 18.44
N GLY A 57 47.78 16.45 18.76
CA GLY A 57 46.42 16.49 18.21
C GLY A 57 45.73 15.15 17.90
N THR A 58 46.44 14.15 17.35
CA THR A 58 45.76 13.07 16.60
C THR A 58 45.08 11.99 17.44
N GLU A 59 45.58 11.65 18.62
CA GLU A 59 44.98 10.60 19.48
C GLU A 59 43.78 11.07 20.30
N SER A 60 43.76 12.34 20.69
CA SER A 60 42.58 12.95 21.32
C SER A 60 41.42 12.99 20.32
N ASP A 61 41.68 13.45 19.09
CA ASP A 61 40.63 13.61 18.08
C ASP A 61 40.02 12.26 17.64
N SER A 62 40.82 11.19 17.58
CA SER A 62 40.32 9.84 17.30
C SER A 62 39.52 9.24 18.46
N LYS A 63 39.96 9.43 19.72
CA LYS A 63 39.18 9.01 20.91
C LYS A 63 37.88 9.78 21.06
N PHE A 64 37.88 11.11 20.82
CA PHE A 64 36.66 11.92 20.86
C PHE A 64 35.68 11.49 19.76
N ARG A 65 36.11 11.34 18.50
CA ARG A 65 35.27 10.82 17.41
C ARG A 65 34.70 9.44 17.73
N ARG A 66 35.51 8.53 18.27
CA ARG A 66 35.07 7.19 18.67
C ARG A 66 33.98 7.25 19.76
N SER A 67 34.19 8.04 20.81
CA SER A 67 33.18 8.24 21.88
C SER A 67 31.89 8.91 21.38
N HIS A 68 31.97 9.75 20.35
CA HIS A 68 30.79 10.36 19.72
C HIS A 68 30.00 9.33 18.90
N ILE A 69 30.69 8.47 18.15
CA ILE A 69 30.08 7.39 17.36
C ILE A 69 29.43 6.36 18.28
N GLU A 70 30.11 5.97 19.37
CA GLU A 70 29.59 5.03 20.37
C GLU A 70 28.31 5.56 21.05
N ARG A 71 28.30 6.83 21.52
CA ARG A 71 27.07 7.48 22.06
C ARG A 71 25.95 7.62 21.04
N GLN A 72 26.28 7.88 19.77
CA GLN A 72 25.28 7.94 18.71
C GLN A 72 24.67 6.55 18.44
N GLN A 73 25.48 5.49 18.51
CA GLN A 73 25.00 4.11 18.39
C GLN A 73 24.04 3.76 19.54
N GLU A 74 24.42 4.04 20.80
CA GLU A 74 23.56 3.87 21.99
C GLU A 74 22.22 4.62 21.84
N SER A 75 22.25 5.82 21.27
CA SER A 75 21.04 6.60 20.99
C SER A 75 20.17 5.95 19.90
N ILE A 76 20.76 5.37 18.85
CA ILE A 76 20.01 4.63 17.82
C ILE A 76 19.38 3.36 18.41
N ASP A 77 20.10 2.64 19.28
CA ASP A 77 19.59 1.45 19.96
C ASP A 77 18.42 1.78 20.90
N ALA A 78 18.51 2.88 21.66
CA ALA A 78 17.40 3.36 22.50
C ALA A 78 16.16 3.72 21.66
N LEU A 79 16.34 4.42 20.53
CA LEU A 79 15.25 4.77 19.61
C LEU A 79 14.55 3.52 19.06
N ILE A 80 15.33 2.55 18.56
CA ILE A 80 14.79 1.29 18.00
C ILE A 80 14.07 0.49 19.09
N GLY A 81 14.69 0.36 20.27
CA GLY A 81 14.12 -0.36 21.42
C GLY A 81 12.80 0.24 21.90
N CYS A 82 12.63 1.56 21.79
CA CYS A 82 11.37 2.23 22.12
C CYS A 82 10.30 2.05 21.01
N VAL A 83 10.62 2.39 19.76
CA VAL A 83 9.70 2.36 18.61
C VAL A 83 9.11 0.97 18.35
N THR A 84 9.89 -0.10 18.62
CA THR A 84 9.47 -1.49 18.39
C THR A 84 8.31 -1.91 19.32
N LYS A 85 8.05 -1.21 20.43
CA LYS A 85 7.07 -1.60 21.45
C LYS A 85 5.60 -1.28 21.12
N ASN A 86 5.29 -0.81 19.91
CA ASN A 86 3.99 -0.25 19.53
C ASN A 86 3.53 0.85 20.50
N ILE A 87 4.17 2.01 20.39
CA ILE A 87 3.95 3.18 21.26
C ILE A 87 2.69 4.00 20.90
N GLY A 88 1.87 3.53 19.96
CA GLY A 88 0.56 4.11 19.65
C GLY A 88 0.56 5.49 18.99
N PHE A 89 -0.50 6.26 19.28
CA PHE A 89 -0.91 7.46 18.53
C PHE A 89 -1.20 8.64 19.46
N SER A 90 -0.83 9.85 19.03
CA SER A 90 -1.18 11.12 19.68
C SER A 90 -2.02 11.95 18.72
N HIS A 91 -3.24 12.33 19.12
CA HIS A 91 -4.20 13.06 18.26
C HIS A 91 -4.43 12.41 16.88
N GLY A 92 -4.39 11.08 16.82
CA GLY A 92 -4.52 10.29 15.59
C GLY A 92 -3.28 10.27 14.69
N LYS A 93 -2.12 10.73 15.18
CA LYS A 93 -0.84 10.67 14.48
C LYS A 93 0.10 9.64 15.12
N PRO A 94 0.80 8.81 14.32
CA PRO A 94 1.67 7.76 14.84
C PRO A 94 2.92 8.35 15.50
N ILE A 95 3.11 8.08 16.80
CA ILE A 95 4.18 8.68 17.60
C ILE A 95 5.56 8.17 17.16
N ALA A 96 5.65 6.89 16.77
CA ALA A 96 6.90 6.29 16.28
C ALA A 96 7.42 6.96 15.01
N ALA A 97 6.58 7.18 14.00
CA ALA A 97 6.97 7.90 12.78
C ALA A 97 7.49 9.32 13.07
N PHE A 98 6.79 10.08 13.92
CA PHE A 98 7.18 11.43 14.29
C PHE A 98 8.50 11.45 15.08
N THR A 99 8.66 10.52 16.02
CA THR A 99 9.88 10.38 16.83
C THR A 99 11.09 10.01 15.97
N ILE A 100 10.97 9.03 15.07
CA ILE A 100 12.02 8.70 14.09
C ILE A 100 12.38 9.94 13.27
N TYR A 101 11.38 10.67 12.76
CA TYR A 101 11.59 11.86 11.94
C TYR A 101 12.36 12.98 12.67
N LYS A 102 11.93 13.34 13.89
CA LYS A 102 12.62 14.32 14.74
C LYS A 102 14.06 13.89 15.05
N CYS A 103 14.31 12.63 15.36
CA CYS A 103 15.66 12.08 15.58
C CYS A 103 16.54 12.22 14.33
N LEU A 104 16.03 11.84 13.14
CA LEU A 104 16.76 11.96 11.88
C LEU A 104 17.10 13.41 11.51
N LEU A 105 16.20 14.37 11.80
CA LEU A 105 16.47 15.80 11.67
C LEU A 105 17.57 16.27 12.62
N ASN A 106 17.45 15.96 13.92
CA ASN A 106 18.42 16.41 14.94
C ASN A 106 19.83 15.86 14.65
N TRP A 107 19.93 14.58 14.31
CA TRP A 107 21.19 13.94 13.91
C TRP A 107 21.66 14.33 12.49
N LYS A 108 20.94 15.23 11.80
CA LYS A 108 21.20 15.67 10.41
C LYS A 108 21.41 14.52 9.42
N SER A 109 20.75 13.39 9.65
CA SER A 109 20.99 12.14 8.89
C SER A 109 20.64 12.27 7.41
N PHE A 110 19.75 13.21 7.05
CA PHE A 110 19.43 13.52 5.66
C PHE A 110 20.55 14.24 4.90
N GLU A 111 21.43 14.97 5.60
CA GLU A 111 22.56 15.74 5.04
C GLU A 111 23.87 14.90 5.02
N ALA A 112 23.87 13.72 5.62
CA ALA A 112 25.06 12.88 5.80
C ALA A 112 25.43 12.07 4.55
N GLU A 113 26.69 12.14 4.12
CA GLU A 113 27.22 11.29 3.04
C GLU A 113 27.30 9.81 3.42
N ARG A 114 27.44 9.53 4.72
CA ARG A 114 27.47 8.20 5.33
C ARG A 114 26.76 8.21 6.67
N THR A 115 25.82 7.29 6.87
CA THR A 115 25.15 7.03 8.15
C THR A 115 24.63 5.60 8.16
N SER A 116 24.73 4.91 9.30
CA SER A 116 24.16 3.57 9.52
C SER A 116 22.71 3.61 10.05
N VAL A 117 22.20 4.80 10.42
CA VAL A 117 20.87 4.95 11.03
C VAL A 117 19.78 4.38 10.12
N PHE A 118 19.85 4.69 8.82
CA PHE A 118 18.86 4.21 7.84
C PHE A 118 18.87 2.68 7.72
N ASP A 119 20.05 2.05 7.66
CA ASP A 119 20.14 0.58 7.56
C ASP A 119 19.53 -0.11 8.78
N ARG A 120 19.75 0.42 9.99
CA ARG A 120 19.16 -0.12 11.22
C ARG A 120 17.65 0.11 11.30
N LEU A 121 17.14 1.25 10.83
CA LEU A 121 15.70 1.51 10.72
C LEU A 121 15.04 0.62 9.66
N ILE A 122 15.70 0.38 8.52
CA ILE A 122 15.26 -0.57 7.48
C ILE A 122 15.18 -1.98 8.07
N GLN A 123 16.20 -2.43 8.78
CA GLN A 123 16.20 -3.74 9.44
C GLN A 123 15.06 -3.87 10.46
N MET A 124 14.86 -2.86 11.32
CA MET A 124 13.77 -2.82 12.31
C MET A 124 12.38 -2.89 11.67
N ILE A 125 12.10 -2.05 10.66
CA ILE A 125 10.81 -2.06 9.96
C ILE A 125 10.64 -3.40 9.22
N GLY A 126 11.70 -3.87 8.55
CA GLY A 126 11.73 -5.15 7.85
C GLY A 126 11.33 -6.32 8.75
N SER A 127 11.98 -6.48 9.91
CA SER A 127 11.65 -7.55 10.87
C SER A 127 10.26 -7.37 11.46
N ALA A 128 9.81 -6.14 11.69
CA ALA A 128 8.49 -5.88 12.23
C ALA A 128 7.36 -6.26 11.26
N ILE A 129 7.63 -6.37 9.95
CA ILE A 129 6.67 -6.77 8.92
C ILE A 129 6.90 -8.18 8.34
N GLU A 130 7.61 -9.03 9.07
CA GLU A 130 7.77 -10.47 8.74
C GLU A 130 6.53 -11.30 9.10
N SER A 131 5.76 -10.88 10.12
CA SER A 131 4.52 -11.57 10.51
C SER A 131 3.32 -10.98 9.75
N GLU A 132 3.00 -11.60 8.61
CA GLU A 132 2.04 -11.06 7.66
C GLU A 132 0.57 -11.33 8.03
N ASP A 133 0.28 -12.25 8.96
CA ASP A 133 -1.11 -12.65 9.32
C ASP A 133 -1.85 -11.65 10.24
N ASN A 134 -1.16 -10.74 10.93
CA ASN A 134 -1.79 -9.83 11.89
C ASN A 134 -2.11 -8.45 11.25
N ASN A 135 -3.35 -8.30 10.78
CA ASN A 135 -3.83 -7.07 10.15
C ASN A 135 -3.77 -5.82 11.07
N ASP A 136 -3.88 -5.96 12.39
CA ASP A 136 -3.77 -4.82 13.33
C ASP A 136 -2.33 -4.30 13.40
N HIS A 137 -1.37 -5.21 13.57
CA HIS A 137 0.05 -4.87 13.55
C HIS A 137 0.51 -4.36 12.18
N MET A 138 -0.03 -4.91 11.07
CA MET A 138 0.20 -4.36 9.74
C MET A 138 -0.40 -2.94 9.60
N ALA A 139 -1.61 -2.69 10.10
CA ALA A 139 -2.24 -1.37 10.05
C ALA A 139 -1.44 -0.32 10.83
N TYR A 140 -0.96 -0.64 12.03
CA TYR A 140 -0.03 0.20 12.80
C TYR A 140 1.22 0.57 11.98
N TRP A 141 1.86 -0.42 11.34
CA TRP A 141 3.05 -0.16 10.52
C TRP A 141 2.75 0.55 9.20
N LEU A 142 1.58 0.36 8.60
CA LEU A 142 1.14 1.10 7.42
C LEU A 142 1.00 2.60 7.74
N SER A 143 0.37 2.95 8.86
CA SER A 143 0.26 4.33 9.34
C SER A 143 1.63 4.94 9.62
N ASN A 144 2.49 4.22 10.35
CA ASN A 144 3.84 4.69 10.68
C ASN A 144 4.71 4.93 9.44
N THR A 145 4.78 3.95 8.54
CA THR A 145 5.59 4.06 7.31
C THR A 145 5.05 5.12 6.36
N SER A 146 3.73 5.25 6.22
CA SER A 146 3.10 6.28 5.37
C SER A 146 3.36 7.70 5.88
N VAL A 147 3.21 7.93 7.19
CA VAL A 147 3.48 9.23 7.80
C VAL A 147 4.97 9.57 7.76
N LEU A 148 5.85 8.59 8.03
CA LEU A 148 7.30 8.81 7.92
C LEU A 148 7.70 9.14 6.47
N LEU A 149 7.15 8.44 5.48
CA LEU A 149 7.36 8.71 4.06
C LEU A 149 6.89 10.12 3.65
N PHE A 150 5.72 10.55 4.14
CA PHE A 150 5.20 11.91 3.96
C PHE A 150 6.15 12.97 4.54
N LEU A 151 6.56 12.81 5.80
CA LEU A 151 7.47 13.76 6.48
C LEU A 151 8.83 13.84 5.76
N LEU A 152 9.38 12.71 5.31
CA LEU A 152 10.56 12.72 4.44
C LEU A 152 10.29 13.44 3.12
N GLN A 153 9.19 13.17 2.42
CA GLN A 153 8.90 13.79 1.13
C GLN A 153 8.77 15.32 1.21
N LYS A 154 8.18 15.87 2.28
CA LYS A 154 8.10 17.32 2.49
C LYS A 154 9.47 17.93 2.86
N SER A 155 10.33 17.15 3.51
CA SER A 155 11.68 17.59 3.95
C SER A 155 12.71 17.59 2.82
N LEU A 156 12.77 16.52 2.02
CA LEU A 156 13.81 16.32 1.02
C LEU A 156 13.50 17.15 -0.23
N LYS A 157 14.23 18.24 -0.45
CA LYS A 157 14.13 19.02 -1.70
C LYS A 157 14.55 18.15 -2.89
N ALA A 158 13.72 18.14 -3.93
CA ALA A 158 14.11 17.56 -5.21
C ALA A 158 15.30 18.36 -5.79
N ALA A 159 16.43 17.69 -6.02
CA ALA A 159 17.58 18.29 -6.70
C ALA A 159 17.18 18.70 -8.12
N GLY A 160 16.93 20.00 -8.32
CA GLY A 160 16.39 20.56 -9.56
C GLY A 160 15.17 21.48 -9.38
N SER A 161 14.49 21.46 -8.23
CA SER A 161 13.36 22.36 -7.95
C SER A 161 13.82 23.79 -7.64
N THR A 162 14.28 24.51 -8.67
CA THR A 162 14.37 25.97 -8.62
C THR A 162 12.96 26.54 -8.45
N GLY A 163 12.77 27.41 -7.44
CA GLY A 163 11.45 27.65 -6.86
C GLY A 163 10.43 28.30 -7.82
N SER A 164 9.33 27.59 -8.09
CA SER A 164 8.14 28.16 -8.74
C SER A 164 7.25 28.95 -7.76
N THR A 165 7.86 29.95 -7.11
CA THR A 165 7.16 31.04 -6.41
C THR A 165 7.82 32.39 -6.69
N ARG A 166 8.46 32.54 -7.86
CA ARG A 166 8.74 33.87 -8.42
C ARG A 166 7.40 34.52 -8.82
N LYS A 167 6.88 35.38 -7.94
CA LYS A 167 5.97 36.46 -8.36
C LYS A 167 6.54 37.12 -9.62
N PRO A 168 5.75 37.38 -10.67
CA PRO A 168 6.25 38.06 -11.85
C PRO A 168 6.78 39.45 -11.45
N PRO A 169 7.93 39.89 -11.99
CA PRO A 169 8.42 41.22 -11.72
C PRO A 169 7.42 42.24 -12.26
N ALA A 170 7.12 43.27 -11.47
CA ALA A 170 6.27 44.38 -11.92
C ALA A 170 6.92 45.09 -13.12
N PRO A 171 6.14 45.52 -14.13
CA PRO A 171 6.69 46.17 -15.32
C PRO A 171 7.39 47.48 -14.93
N THR A 172 8.66 47.61 -15.31
CA THR A 172 9.48 48.80 -15.05
C THR A 172 9.01 49.97 -15.91
N SER A 173 8.36 50.96 -15.29
CA SER A 173 8.10 52.25 -15.92
C SER A 173 9.41 52.99 -16.21
N LEU A 174 9.59 53.42 -17.46
CA LEU A 174 10.78 54.13 -17.97
C LEU A 174 10.77 55.62 -17.59
N PHE A 175 10.76 55.97 -16.30
CA PHE A 175 11.09 57.32 -15.83
C PHE A 175 11.50 57.33 -14.34
N GLY A 176 12.78 57.61 -14.04
CA GLY A 176 13.27 57.73 -12.66
C GLY A 176 14.79 57.67 -12.54
N ARG A 177 15.45 58.80 -12.26
CA ARG A 177 16.91 58.92 -12.09
C ARG A 177 17.33 58.71 -10.62
N MET A 178 18.48 58.05 -10.45
CA MET A 178 19.48 58.23 -9.36
C MET A 178 19.00 58.26 -7.89
N THR A 179 19.25 57.17 -7.16
CA THR A 179 19.91 57.21 -5.83
C THR A 179 20.75 55.96 -5.61
N MET A 180 22.03 56.13 -5.27
CA MET A 180 22.91 55.05 -4.77
C MET A 180 22.64 54.80 -3.29
N GLY A 181 22.68 53.54 -2.82
CA GLY A 181 22.77 53.25 -1.39
C GLY A 181 22.33 51.84 -0.97
N PHE A 182 23.17 51.21 -0.15
CA PHE A 182 22.89 50.01 0.67
C PHE A 182 22.57 48.68 -0.03
N ARG A 183 23.60 47.83 -0.14
CA ARG A 183 23.44 46.37 -0.14
C ARG A 183 23.00 45.94 1.28
N SER A 184 21.74 45.54 1.43
CA SER A 184 21.27 44.84 2.63
C SER A 184 21.65 43.36 2.59
N SER A 185 22.44 42.89 3.56
CA SER A 185 22.75 41.47 3.74
C SER A 185 21.47 40.66 4.06
N PRO A 186 21.29 39.46 3.48
CA PRO A 186 20.17 38.59 3.84
C PRO A 186 20.46 37.85 5.16
N SER A 187 19.90 38.33 6.27
CA SER A 187 19.92 37.60 7.54
C SER A 187 18.65 37.89 8.36
N SER A 188 18.44 37.08 9.41
CA SER A 188 17.33 37.03 10.38
C SER A 188 15.93 36.61 9.88
N ALA A 189 15.36 37.18 8.82
CA ALA A 189 13.96 36.93 8.45
C ALA A 189 13.63 35.46 8.11
N HIS A 190 14.59 34.74 7.51
CA HIS A 190 14.39 33.34 7.08
C HIS A 190 14.54 32.31 8.22
N LEU A 191 15.11 32.71 9.37
CA LEU A 191 15.21 31.86 10.57
C LEU A 191 13.92 31.91 11.39
N ALA A 192 13.32 33.09 11.55
CA ALA A 192 12.07 33.25 12.29
C ALA A 192 10.90 32.47 11.67
N ALA A 193 10.85 32.37 10.34
CA ALA A 193 9.82 31.58 9.64
C ALA A 193 10.08 30.06 9.67
N ALA A 194 11.33 29.62 9.88
CA ALA A 194 11.69 28.20 9.91
C ALA A 194 11.43 27.53 11.28
N ALA A 195 11.28 28.33 12.35
CA ALA A 195 10.98 27.84 13.70
C ALA A 195 9.49 27.47 13.90
N ALA A 196 8.61 27.77 12.93
CA ALA A 196 7.16 27.56 13.01
C ALA A 196 6.64 26.53 11.98
N THR A 197 7.53 25.72 11.41
CA THR A 197 7.17 24.64 10.47
C THR A 197 7.65 23.30 11.01
N VAL A 198 6.71 22.38 11.23
CA VAL A 198 6.99 20.99 11.64
C VAL A 198 8.04 20.32 10.75
N VAL A 199 8.00 20.65 9.45
CA VAL A 199 8.93 20.13 8.45
C VAL A 199 10.04 21.13 8.16
N ARG A 200 11.28 20.71 8.39
CA ARG A 200 12.48 21.43 7.93
C ARG A 200 12.89 20.93 6.55
N GLN A 201 13.01 21.84 5.57
CA GLN A 201 13.53 21.47 4.26
C GLN A 201 15.06 21.35 4.23
N VAL A 202 15.54 20.29 3.60
CA VAL A 202 16.93 19.82 3.63
C VAL A 202 17.39 19.36 2.23
N GLU A 203 18.68 19.56 1.91
CA GLU A 203 19.31 18.97 0.73
C GLU A 203 19.67 17.49 1.03
N ALA A 204 18.91 16.57 0.47
CA ALA A 204 19.08 15.14 0.71
C ALA A 204 20.35 14.59 0.06
N LYS A 205 21.17 13.86 0.82
CA LYS A 205 22.24 13.00 0.28
C LYS A 205 21.72 11.60 -0.08
N TYR A 206 22.51 10.87 -0.84
CA TYR A 206 22.15 9.57 -1.41
C TYR A 206 21.57 8.55 -0.40
N PRO A 207 22.10 8.38 0.83
CA PRO A 207 21.52 7.45 1.81
C PRO A 207 20.06 7.77 2.17
N ALA A 208 19.69 9.06 2.25
CA ALA A 208 18.33 9.49 2.55
C ALA A 208 17.36 9.24 1.38
N LEU A 209 17.85 9.31 0.14
CA LEU A 209 17.06 8.98 -1.05
C LEU A 209 16.78 7.48 -1.13
N LEU A 210 17.78 6.64 -0.84
CA LEU A 210 17.59 5.19 -0.72
C LEU A 210 16.62 4.83 0.41
N PHE A 211 16.74 5.47 1.57
CA PHE A 211 15.81 5.25 2.69
C PHE A 211 14.37 5.64 2.32
N LYS A 212 14.16 6.77 1.62
CA LYS A 212 12.85 7.14 1.08
C LYS A 212 12.30 6.07 0.12
N GLN A 213 13.13 5.57 -0.80
CA GLN A 213 12.73 4.52 -1.74
C GLN A 213 12.34 3.22 -1.02
N GLN A 214 13.10 2.83 0.01
CA GLN A 214 12.80 1.64 0.79
C GLN A 214 11.53 1.81 1.65
N LEU A 215 11.28 3.00 2.20
CA LEU A 215 10.01 3.31 2.85
C LEU A 215 8.82 3.23 1.89
N THR A 216 8.96 3.69 0.64
CA THR A 216 7.93 3.49 -0.40
C THR A 216 7.65 2.00 -0.60
N ALA A 217 8.70 1.18 -0.78
CA ALA A 217 8.55 -0.26 -0.95
C ALA A 217 7.90 -0.94 0.28
N TYR A 218 8.15 -0.44 1.50
CA TYR A 218 7.47 -0.93 2.70
C TYR A 218 5.99 -0.54 2.75
N VAL A 219 5.62 0.70 2.42
CA VAL A 219 4.21 1.11 2.31
C VAL A 219 3.47 0.24 1.29
N GLU A 220 4.07 0.02 0.11
CA GLU A 220 3.52 -0.86 -0.93
C GLU A 220 3.39 -2.32 -0.46
N LYS A 221 4.41 -2.87 0.23
CA LYS A 221 4.37 -4.25 0.76
C LYS A 221 3.28 -4.41 1.81
N ILE A 222 3.23 -3.54 2.81
CA ILE A 222 2.26 -3.63 3.93
C ILE A 222 0.83 -3.46 3.40
N TYR A 223 0.61 -2.50 2.50
CA TYR A 223 -0.66 -2.36 1.78
C TYR A 223 -1.06 -3.65 1.05
N GLY A 224 -0.11 -4.26 0.34
CA GLY A 224 -0.31 -5.54 -0.36
C GLY A 224 -0.72 -6.66 0.58
N ILE A 225 -0.01 -6.83 1.70
CA ILE A 225 -0.32 -7.84 2.73
C ILE A 225 -1.76 -7.69 3.24
N ILE A 226 -2.15 -6.50 3.71
CA ILE A 226 -3.50 -6.27 4.26
C ILE A 226 -4.59 -6.57 3.23
N ARG A 227 -4.39 -6.07 1.99
CA ARG A 227 -5.32 -6.33 0.88
C ARG A 227 -5.43 -7.81 0.56
N ASP A 228 -4.31 -8.52 0.49
CA ASP A 228 -4.27 -9.92 0.06
C ASP A 228 -4.76 -10.86 1.17
N ASN A 229 -4.59 -10.50 2.44
CA ASN A 229 -5.25 -11.15 3.58
C ASN A 229 -6.78 -11.05 3.48
N LEU A 230 -7.33 -9.85 3.23
CA LEU A 230 -8.77 -9.68 3.03
C LEU A 230 -9.27 -10.44 1.79
N LYS A 231 -8.55 -10.38 0.66
CA LYS A 231 -8.91 -11.18 -0.53
C LYS A 231 -8.93 -12.68 -0.23
N LYS A 232 -7.96 -13.20 0.53
CA LYS A 232 -7.86 -14.61 0.94
C LYS A 232 -9.04 -15.04 1.82
N GLU A 233 -9.41 -14.22 2.81
CA GLU A 233 -10.58 -14.44 3.67
C GLU A 233 -11.87 -14.43 2.84
N LEU A 234 -12.10 -13.37 2.06
CA LEU A 234 -13.30 -13.23 1.23
C LEU A 234 -13.39 -14.29 0.13
N SER A 235 -12.28 -14.77 -0.43
CA SER A 235 -12.29 -15.87 -1.41
C SER A 235 -12.99 -17.11 -0.88
N SER A 236 -12.77 -17.44 0.41
CA SER A 236 -13.42 -18.58 1.05
C SER A 236 -14.93 -18.36 1.19
N LEU A 237 -15.37 -17.18 1.61
CA LEU A 237 -16.78 -16.82 1.82
C LEU A 237 -17.53 -16.65 0.49
N LEU A 238 -16.91 -16.03 -0.51
CA LEU A 238 -17.44 -15.88 -1.86
C LEU A 238 -17.71 -17.24 -2.51
N SER A 239 -16.88 -18.26 -2.25
CA SER A 239 -17.11 -19.62 -2.75
C SER A 239 -18.47 -20.19 -2.31
N LEU A 240 -18.95 -19.80 -1.13
CA LEU A 240 -20.26 -20.14 -0.54
C LEU A 240 -21.40 -19.20 -1.00
N CYS A 241 -21.07 -18.11 -1.70
CA CYS A 241 -22.00 -17.11 -2.23
C CYS A 241 -22.21 -17.19 -3.75
N ILE A 242 -21.37 -17.94 -4.49
CA ILE A 242 -21.51 -18.16 -5.94
C ILE A 242 -22.87 -18.81 -6.30
N GLN A 243 -23.38 -19.69 -5.43
CA GLN A 243 -24.62 -20.41 -5.65
C GLN A 243 -25.59 -20.28 -4.48
N ALA A 244 -26.85 -19.97 -4.78
CA ALA A 244 -27.96 -19.96 -3.82
C ALA A 244 -28.06 -21.29 -3.06
N PRO A 245 -28.00 -21.30 -1.72
CA PRO A 245 -28.12 -22.51 -0.92
C PRO A 245 -29.47 -23.20 -1.16
N ARG A 246 -29.42 -24.37 -1.80
CA ARG A 246 -30.62 -25.16 -2.11
C ARG A 246 -31.13 -25.83 -0.84
N THR A 247 -32.25 -25.34 -0.31
CA THR A 247 -33.01 -26.08 0.70
C THR A 247 -33.46 -27.41 0.08
N SER A 248 -32.88 -28.51 0.55
CA SER A 248 -33.20 -29.84 0.03
C SER A 248 -34.63 -30.20 0.43
N LYS A 249 -35.57 -30.10 -0.53
CA LYS A 249 -36.97 -30.57 -0.40
C LYS A 249 -37.04 -32.11 -0.39
N GLY A 250 -36.27 -32.73 0.50
CA GLY A 250 -35.94 -34.17 0.47
C GLY A 250 -35.58 -34.76 1.83
N SER A 251 -36.14 -34.23 2.93
CA SER A 251 -36.14 -34.93 4.23
C SER A 251 -37.35 -34.54 5.09
N VAL A 252 -38.56 -34.63 4.52
CA VAL A 252 -39.76 -34.73 5.35
C VAL A 252 -39.90 -36.19 5.78
N LEU A 253 -39.29 -36.56 6.91
CA LEU A 253 -39.65 -37.65 7.84
C LEU A 253 -38.48 -38.04 8.77
N ARG A 254 -38.09 -37.19 9.73
CA ARG A 254 -37.75 -37.65 11.09
C ARG A 254 -37.63 -36.53 12.13
N SER A 255 -38.45 -36.68 13.17
CA SER A 255 -38.27 -36.26 14.58
C SER A 255 -37.51 -34.96 14.89
N GLY A 256 -38.21 -34.00 15.47
CA GLY A 256 -37.62 -32.72 15.87
C GLY A 256 -36.57 -32.84 16.98
N ARG A 257 -35.47 -32.11 16.78
CA ARG A 257 -34.69 -31.35 17.76
C ARG A 257 -33.99 -30.23 16.99
N SER A 258 -33.73 -29.10 17.66
CA SER A 258 -33.25 -27.83 17.10
C SER A 258 -32.18 -27.96 16.00
N PHE A 259 -32.49 -27.51 14.78
CA PHE A 259 -31.49 -27.14 13.78
C PHE A 259 -31.36 -25.63 13.77
N GLY A 260 -30.15 -25.15 14.10
CA GLY A 260 -29.87 -23.74 14.21
C GLY A 260 -29.73 -23.07 12.84
N LYS A 261 -30.37 -21.91 12.71
CA LYS A 261 -29.82 -20.64 12.19
C LYS A 261 -29.04 -20.57 10.86
N ASP A 262 -28.85 -21.64 10.08
CA ASP A 262 -28.14 -21.58 8.80
C ASP A 262 -29.05 -21.12 7.65
N SER A 263 -29.37 -19.83 7.65
CA SER A 263 -30.04 -19.15 6.54
C SER A 263 -29.07 -18.71 5.43
N PRO A 264 -29.48 -18.67 4.15
CA PRO A 264 -28.65 -18.17 3.04
C PRO A 264 -28.07 -16.76 3.26
N SER A 265 -28.77 -15.92 4.02
CA SER A 265 -28.35 -14.59 4.45
C SER A 265 -27.07 -14.57 5.28
N ASN A 266 -26.64 -15.72 5.85
CA ASN A 266 -25.46 -15.77 6.72
C ASN A 266 -24.14 -15.58 5.97
N HIS A 267 -23.97 -16.15 4.77
CA HIS A 267 -22.67 -16.09 4.07
C HIS A 267 -22.34 -14.67 3.60
N TRP A 268 -23.33 -13.95 3.08
CA TRP A 268 -23.20 -12.53 2.75
C TRP A 268 -22.94 -11.69 4.00
N GLN A 269 -23.65 -11.95 5.11
CA GLN A 269 -23.36 -11.26 6.37
C GLN A 269 -21.91 -11.48 6.83
N SER A 270 -21.35 -12.69 6.71
CA SER A 270 -19.93 -12.93 7.02
C SER A 270 -18.99 -12.10 6.16
N ILE A 271 -19.28 -11.88 4.87
CA ILE A 271 -18.51 -10.97 4.01
C ILE A 271 -18.59 -9.53 4.54
N ILE A 272 -19.78 -9.05 4.91
CA ILE A 272 -19.98 -7.72 5.50
C ILE A 272 -19.23 -7.59 6.84
N ASP A 273 -19.23 -8.64 7.66
CA ASP A 273 -18.54 -8.67 8.96
C ASP A 273 -17.01 -8.63 8.79
N SER A 274 -16.44 -9.35 7.81
CA SER A 274 -15.01 -9.26 7.46
C SER A 274 -14.63 -7.86 6.96
N LEU A 275 -15.43 -7.26 6.07
CA LEU A 275 -15.22 -5.89 5.58
C LEU A 275 -15.25 -4.86 6.73
N ASN A 276 -16.23 -4.99 7.64
CA ASN A 276 -16.36 -4.14 8.82
C ASN A 276 -15.20 -4.32 9.82
N THR A 277 -14.79 -5.55 10.07
CA THR A 277 -13.70 -5.87 11.01
C THR A 277 -12.42 -5.17 10.58
N LEU A 278 -12.03 -5.32 9.30
CA LEU A 278 -10.85 -4.61 8.79
C LEU A 278 -11.04 -3.08 8.81
N LEU A 279 -12.23 -2.56 8.52
CA LEU A 279 -12.48 -1.11 8.53
C LEU A 279 -12.27 -0.51 9.93
N CYS A 280 -12.73 -1.23 10.97
CA CYS A 280 -12.47 -0.85 12.35
C CYS A 280 -10.96 -0.84 12.65
N THR A 281 -10.25 -1.95 12.36
CA THR A 281 -8.80 -2.05 12.57
C THR A 281 -8.00 -0.95 11.87
N LEU A 282 -8.32 -0.64 10.60
CA LEU A 282 -7.65 0.41 9.83
C LEU A 282 -7.92 1.81 10.42
N LYS A 283 -9.12 2.06 10.94
CA LYS A 283 -9.49 3.34 11.56
C LYS A 283 -8.91 3.52 12.97
N GLU A 284 -8.90 2.47 13.78
CA GLU A 284 -8.30 2.46 15.12
C GLU A 284 -6.78 2.68 15.05
N ASN A 285 -6.13 2.22 13.98
CA ASN A 285 -4.73 2.50 13.67
C ASN A 285 -4.50 3.77 12.83
N PHE A 286 -5.52 4.61 12.62
CA PHE A 286 -5.43 5.88 11.89
C PHE A 286 -4.76 5.77 10.49
N VAL A 287 -5.04 4.66 9.77
CA VAL A 287 -4.51 4.46 8.42
C VAL A 287 -5.04 5.57 7.50
N PRO A 288 -4.17 6.21 6.68
CA PRO A 288 -4.58 7.29 5.79
C PRO A 288 -5.80 6.91 4.94
N PRO A 289 -6.91 7.68 4.95
CA PRO A 289 -8.16 7.28 4.29
C PRO A 289 -8.01 6.93 2.81
N ILE A 290 -7.09 7.60 2.10
CA ILE A 290 -6.77 7.28 0.71
C ILE A 290 -6.28 5.83 0.53
N LEU A 291 -5.49 5.28 1.45
CA LEU A 291 -5.06 3.89 1.38
C LEU A 291 -6.22 2.93 1.68
N VAL A 292 -7.08 3.29 2.64
CA VAL A 292 -8.29 2.52 3.00
C VAL A 292 -9.23 2.42 1.79
N GLN A 293 -9.53 3.54 1.12
CA GLN A 293 -10.33 3.58 -0.11
C GLN A 293 -9.78 2.63 -1.18
N LYS A 294 -8.47 2.63 -1.37
CA LYS A 294 -7.80 1.82 -2.40
C LYS A 294 -7.85 0.32 -2.09
N ILE A 295 -7.70 -0.07 -0.81
CA ILE A 295 -7.89 -1.46 -0.34
C ILE A 295 -9.31 -1.93 -0.71
N TYR A 296 -10.34 -1.16 -0.35
CA TYR A 296 -11.73 -1.55 -0.65
C TYR A 296 -12.05 -1.53 -2.14
N THR A 297 -11.49 -0.58 -2.89
CA THR A 297 -11.67 -0.52 -4.35
C THR A 297 -11.12 -1.80 -5.02
N GLN A 298 -9.89 -2.20 -4.69
CA GLN A 298 -9.33 -3.46 -5.20
C GLN A 298 -10.06 -4.70 -4.68
N THR A 299 -10.63 -4.65 -3.48
CA THR A 299 -11.42 -5.74 -2.91
C THR A 299 -12.75 -5.91 -3.63
N PHE A 300 -13.46 -4.82 -3.94
CA PHE A 300 -14.72 -4.87 -4.68
C PHE A 300 -14.50 -5.25 -6.14
N SER A 301 -13.38 -4.83 -6.75
CA SER A 301 -12.95 -5.31 -8.06
C SER A 301 -12.68 -6.82 -8.06
N PHE A 302 -12.03 -7.35 -7.02
CA PHE A 302 -11.85 -8.79 -6.83
C PHE A 302 -13.19 -9.53 -6.63
N ILE A 303 -14.12 -9.02 -5.82
CA ILE A 303 -15.48 -9.59 -5.66
C ILE A 303 -16.19 -9.64 -7.03
N ASN A 304 -16.12 -8.57 -7.82
CA ASN A 304 -16.66 -8.52 -9.17
C ASN A 304 -16.08 -9.63 -10.06
N VAL A 305 -14.75 -9.75 -10.11
CA VAL A 305 -14.03 -10.78 -10.88
C VAL A 305 -14.46 -12.19 -10.46
N GLN A 306 -14.46 -12.50 -9.16
CA GLN A 306 -14.81 -13.84 -8.64
C GLN A 306 -16.24 -14.26 -9.00
N LEU A 307 -17.23 -13.39 -8.73
CA LEU A 307 -18.64 -13.70 -8.97
C LEU A 307 -18.95 -13.77 -10.47
N PHE A 308 -18.44 -12.82 -11.26
CA PHE A 308 -18.72 -12.73 -12.68
C PHE A 308 -18.05 -13.85 -13.48
N ASN A 309 -16.78 -14.17 -13.19
CA ASN A 309 -16.12 -15.31 -13.83
C ASN A 309 -16.79 -16.63 -13.45
N SER A 310 -17.25 -16.78 -12.21
CA SER A 310 -18.02 -17.97 -11.80
C SER A 310 -19.31 -18.12 -12.60
N LEU A 311 -20.05 -17.02 -12.79
CA LEU A 311 -21.28 -16.97 -13.60
C LEU A 311 -21.01 -17.35 -15.08
N LEU A 312 -19.91 -16.88 -15.67
CA LEU A 312 -19.52 -17.19 -17.05
C LEU A 312 -18.96 -18.60 -17.28
N LEU A 313 -18.64 -19.33 -16.22
CA LEU A 313 -18.05 -20.68 -16.26
C LEU A 313 -19.01 -21.78 -15.79
N ARG A 314 -20.01 -21.45 -14.97
CA ARG A 314 -20.87 -22.44 -14.27
C ARG A 314 -22.34 -22.26 -14.62
N ARG A 315 -22.92 -23.23 -15.34
CA ARG A 315 -24.33 -23.21 -15.78
C ARG A 315 -25.32 -23.07 -14.63
N GLU A 316 -25.01 -23.68 -13.49
CA GLU A 316 -25.82 -23.67 -12.28
C GLU A 316 -25.83 -22.32 -11.53
N CYS A 317 -25.02 -21.35 -11.98
CA CYS A 317 -25.04 -19.96 -11.49
C CYS A 317 -25.91 -19.05 -12.36
N CYS A 318 -26.23 -19.47 -13.59
CA CYS A 318 -27.08 -18.76 -14.53
C CYS A 318 -28.55 -19.20 -14.40
N THR A 319 -29.17 -18.92 -13.26
CA THR A 319 -30.61 -19.13 -13.04
C THR A 319 -31.27 -17.89 -12.48
N PHE A 320 -32.61 -17.85 -12.49
CA PHE A 320 -33.35 -16.72 -11.90
C PHE A 320 -33.14 -16.68 -10.39
N SER A 321 -33.30 -17.81 -9.68
CA SER A 321 -33.13 -17.86 -8.22
C SER A 321 -31.71 -17.50 -7.77
N ASN A 322 -30.69 -17.89 -8.55
CA ASN A 322 -29.31 -17.49 -8.25
C ASN A 322 -29.07 -16.00 -8.51
N GLY A 323 -29.67 -15.46 -9.58
CA GLY A 323 -29.67 -14.02 -9.85
C GLY A 323 -30.29 -13.22 -8.70
N GLU A 324 -31.42 -13.66 -8.14
CA GLU A 324 -32.03 -13.03 -6.96
C GLU A 324 -31.12 -13.08 -5.74
N TYR A 325 -30.55 -14.26 -5.43
CA TYR A 325 -29.66 -14.45 -4.28
C TYR A 325 -28.40 -13.57 -4.36
N VAL A 326 -27.71 -13.54 -5.50
CA VAL A 326 -26.53 -12.69 -5.67
C VAL A 326 -26.93 -11.21 -5.69
N LYS A 327 -28.05 -10.84 -6.32
CA LYS A 327 -28.55 -9.45 -6.29
C LYS A 327 -28.87 -8.96 -4.88
N ALA A 328 -29.42 -9.80 -4.00
CA ALA A 328 -29.62 -9.47 -2.60
C ALA A 328 -28.27 -9.22 -1.88
N GLY A 329 -27.28 -10.10 -2.09
CA GLY A 329 -25.93 -9.91 -1.55
C GLY A 329 -25.22 -8.64 -2.03
N LEU A 330 -25.39 -8.28 -3.31
CA LEU A 330 -24.87 -7.01 -3.84
C LEU A 330 -25.56 -5.80 -3.20
N ALA A 331 -26.83 -5.89 -2.79
CA ALA A 331 -27.52 -4.81 -2.09
C ALA A 331 -26.99 -4.60 -0.66
N GLU A 332 -26.58 -5.67 0.04
CA GLU A 332 -25.87 -5.56 1.33
C GLU A 332 -24.50 -4.89 1.16
N LEU A 333 -23.78 -5.16 0.05
CA LEU A 333 -22.52 -4.48 -0.29
C LEU A 333 -22.72 -3.00 -0.64
N GLU A 334 -23.81 -2.65 -1.34
CA GLU A 334 -24.22 -1.26 -1.60
C GLU A 334 -24.51 -0.50 -0.30
N LEU A 335 -25.27 -1.13 0.61
CA LEU A 335 -25.56 -0.61 1.94
C LEU A 335 -24.30 -0.42 2.78
N TRP A 336 -23.36 -1.38 2.73
CA TRP A 336 -22.07 -1.27 3.40
C TRP A 336 -21.26 -0.07 2.89
N CYS A 337 -21.18 0.14 1.56
CA CYS A 337 -20.51 1.32 1.00
C CYS A 337 -21.15 2.64 1.49
N ALA A 338 -22.48 2.70 1.57
CA ALA A 338 -23.18 3.87 2.11
C ALA A 338 -22.88 4.11 3.60
N GLN A 339 -22.77 3.05 4.41
CA GLN A 339 -22.44 3.14 5.84
C GLN A 339 -20.97 3.50 6.10
N ALA A 340 -20.05 2.96 5.31
CA ALA A 340 -18.62 3.26 5.36
C ALA A 340 -18.30 4.70 4.93
N LYS A 341 -19.24 5.39 4.25
CA LYS A 341 -19.12 6.75 3.69
C LYS A 341 -18.09 6.86 2.55
N GLU A 342 -18.21 7.93 1.77
CA GLU A 342 -17.28 8.30 0.70
C GLU A 342 -15.81 8.36 1.18
N GLU A 343 -15.58 8.76 2.44
CA GLU A 343 -14.25 8.81 3.08
C GLU A 343 -13.49 7.47 3.04
N TYR A 344 -14.16 6.33 3.18
CA TYR A 344 -13.51 5.00 3.22
C TYR A 344 -13.96 4.07 2.10
N ALA A 345 -15.19 4.18 1.60
CA ALA A 345 -15.67 3.37 0.48
C ALA A 345 -15.20 3.92 -0.89
N GLY A 346 -15.03 5.23 -1.04
CA GLY A 346 -14.70 5.87 -2.32
C GLY A 346 -15.60 5.36 -3.47
N SER A 347 -14.98 4.95 -4.57
CA SER A 347 -15.66 4.42 -5.76
C SER A 347 -15.91 2.90 -5.74
N SER A 348 -15.76 2.21 -4.60
CA SER A 348 -15.78 0.74 -4.53
C SER A 348 -17.06 0.10 -5.11
N TRP A 349 -18.22 0.74 -4.99
CA TRP A 349 -19.49 0.24 -5.55
C TRP A 349 -19.49 0.11 -7.09
N GLU A 350 -18.73 0.97 -7.77
CA GLU A 350 -18.66 0.99 -9.24
C GLU A 350 -17.77 -0.12 -9.80
N GLU A 351 -16.90 -0.72 -8.98
CA GLU A 351 -16.10 -1.88 -9.38
C GLU A 351 -16.97 -3.14 -9.61
N LEU A 352 -18.13 -3.23 -8.95
CA LEU A 352 -19.10 -4.33 -9.08
C LEU A 352 -19.94 -4.28 -10.38
N LYS A 353 -19.64 -3.37 -11.31
CA LYS A 353 -20.42 -3.09 -12.52
C LYS A 353 -20.76 -4.32 -13.39
N HIS A 354 -19.82 -5.25 -13.58
CA HIS A 354 -20.05 -6.41 -14.46
C HIS A 354 -21.02 -7.41 -13.83
N ILE A 355 -20.81 -7.76 -12.55
CA ILE A 355 -21.72 -8.66 -11.83
C ILE A 355 -23.09 -8.00 -11.62
N ARG A 356 -23.15 -6.69 -11.31
CA ARG A 356 -24.40 -5.91 -11.18
C ARG A 356 -25.25 -6.00 -12.44
N GLN A 357 -24.68 -5.74 -13.62
CA GLN A 357 -25.39 -5.84 -14.90
C GLN A 357 -25.81 -7.29 -15.21
N ALA A 358 -24.90 -8.25 -15.04
CA ALA A 358 -25.21 -9.67 -15.28
C ALA A 358 -26.37 -10.19 -14.43
N VAL A 359 -26.36 -9.96 -13.11
CA VAL A 359 -27.47 -10.43 -12.24
C VAL A 359 -28.73 -9.60 -12.41
N GLY A 360 -28.60 -8.30 -12.71
CA GLY A 360 -29.72 -7.43 -13.09
C GLY A 360 -30.49 -7.99 -14.27
N PHE A 361 -29.79 -8.44 -15.31
CA PHE A 361 -30.37 -9.16 -16.45
C PHE A 361 -30.94 -10.53 -16.06
N LEU A 362 -30.23 -11.33 -15.25
CA LEU A 362 -30.69 -12.66 -14.82
C LEU A 362 -32.02 -12.63 -14.05
N VAL A 363 -32.38 -11.54 -13.37
CA VAL A 363 -33.67 -11.41 -12.65
C VAL A 363 -34.82 -10.78 -13.47
N ILE A 364 -34.64 -10.54 -14.78
CA ILE A 364 -35.76 -10.06 -15.61
C ILE A 364 -36.68 -11.24 -15.98
N HIS A 365 -37.98 -11.16 -15.67
CA HIS A 365 -38.92 -12.26 -15.96
C HIS A 365 -39.15 -12.52 -17.47
N GLN A 366 -39.13 -11.48 -18.30
CA GLN A 366 -39.55 -11.54 -19.71
C GLN A 366 -38.38 -11.41 -20.71
N LYS A 367 -37.20 -12.00 -20.42
CA LYS A 367 -36.01 -11.96 -21.30
C LYS A 367 -36.30 -12.28 -22.76
N TYR A 368 -37.23 -13.20 -23.01
CA TYR A 368 -37.65 -13.61 -24.36
C TYR A 368 -38.24 -12.48 -25.23
N ARG A 369 -38.61 -11.34 -24.63
CA ARG A 369 -39.10 -10.13 -25.33
C ARG A 369 -38.02 -9.08 -25.60
N ILE A 370 -36.87 -9.19 -24.93
CA ILE A 370 -35.80 -8.21 -25.02
C ILE A 370 -35.01 -8.45 -26.31
N SER A 371 -34.79 -7.39 -27.06
CA SER A 371 -33.96 -7.37 -28.27
C SER A 371 -32.46 -7.41 -27.95
N TYR A 372 -31.62 -7.57 -28.97
CA TYR A 372 -30.17 -7.49 -28.81
C TYR A 372 -29.74 -6.07 -28.39
N ASP A 373 -30.33 -5.04 -29.02
CA ASP A 373 -29.95 -3.64 -28.81
C ASP A 373 -30.35 -3.13 -27.41
N GLU A 374 -31.48 -3.54 -26.85
CA GLU A 374 -31.84 -3.23 -25.46
C GLU A 374 -30.87 -3.90 -24.46
N ILE A 375 -30.36 -5.10 -24.77
CA ILE A 375 -29.37 -5.77 -23.91
C ILE A 375 -28.04 -5.01 -23.92
N THR A 376 -27.57 -4.58 -25.09
CA THR A 376 -26.24 -3.95 -25.23
C THR A 376 -26.22 -2.47 -24.93
N ASN A 377 -27.32 -1.73 -25.10
CA ASN A 377 -27.33 -0.28 -24.86
C ASN A 377 -27.90 0.08 -23.48
N ASP A 378 -28.94 -0.61 -23.01
CA ASP A 378 -29.69 -0.20 -21.81
C ASP A 378 -29.39 -1.07 -20.58
N LEU A 379 -29.28 -2.39 -20.74
CA LEU A 379 -29.20 -3.33 -19.62
C LEU A 379 -27.76 -3.69 -19.21
N CYS A 380 -26.91 -3.99 -20.20
CA CYS A 380 -25.58 -4.55 -20.00
C CYS A 380 -24.48 -3.86 -20.85
N PRO A 381 -24.39 -2.52 -20.92
CA PRO A 381 -23.48 -1.80 -21.82
C PRO A 381 -21.98 -1.97 -21.54
N ILE A 382 -21.60 -2.65 -20.45
CA ILE A 382 -20.20 -2.92 -20.09
C ILE A 382 -19.80 -4.36 -20.45
N LEU A 383 -20.76 -5.24 -20.73
CA LEU A 383 -20.49 -6.64 -21.04
C LEU A 383 -20.21 -6.82 -22.54
N SER A 384 -19.15 -7.56 -22.87
CA SER A 384 -18.84 -7.88 -24.26
C SER A 384 -19.86 -8.86 -24.87
N VAL A 385 -19.99 -8.87 -26.20
CA VAL A 385 -20.89 -9.80 -26.91
C VAL A 385 -20.58 -11.26 -26.54
N GLN A 386 -19.30 -11.59 -26.33
CA GLN A 386 -18.88 -12.93 -25.90
C GLN A 386 -19.39 -13.31 -24.49
N GLN A 387 -19.36 -12.35 -23.57
CA GLN A 387 -19.89 -12.52 -22.21
C GLN A 387 -21.41 -12.66 -22.24
N LEU A 388 -22.11 -11.77 -22.94
CA LEU A 388 -23.57 -11.82 -23.12
C LEU A 388 -24.04 -13.13 -23.74
N TYR A 389 -23.37 -13.61 -24.78
CA TYR A 389 -23.66 -14.90 -25.41
C TYR A 389 -23.54 -16.06 -24.41
N ARG A 390 -22.48 -16.09 -23.59
CA ARG A 390 -22.32 -17.11 -22.54
C ARG A 390 -23.43 -17.04 -21.50
N ILE A 391 -23.76 -15.85 -20.98
CA ILE A 391 -24.85 -15.71 -19.99
C ILE A 391 -26.18 -16.21 -20.58
N CYS A 392 -26.52 -15.78 -21.79
CA CYS A 392 -27.77 -16.15 -22.47
C CYS A 392 -27.88 -17.66 -22.79
N THR A 393 -26.76 -18.31 -23.10
CA THR A 393 -26.72 -19.74 -23.46
C THR A 393 -26.56 -20.68 -22.26
N LEU A 394 -25.91 -20.22 -21.18
CA LEU A 394 -25.86 -20.95 -19.91
C LEU A 394 -27.19 -20.86 -19.13
N TYR A 395 -27.97 -19.79 -19.34
CA TYR A 395 -29.21 -19.56 -18.61
C TYR A 395 -30.22 -20.70 -18.75
N TRP A 396 -30.77 -21.13 -17.61
CA TRP A 396 -31.88 -22.09 -17.57
C TRP A 396 -32.84 -21.77 -16.41
N ASP A 397 -34.09 -22.17 -16.58
CA ASP A 397 -35.14 -21.96 -15.57
C ASP A 397 -35.14 -23.07 -14.53
N ASP A 398 -35.06 -22.69 -13.26
CA ASP A 398 -34.97 -23.61 -12.13
C ASP A 398 -36.23 -23.63 -11.24
N SER A 399 -37.05 -22.57 -11.24
CA SER A 399 -38.23 -22.50 -10.36
C SER A 399 -39.35 -21.54 -10.79
N TYR A 400 -39.16 -20.69 -11.81
CA TYR A 400 -40.05 -19.54 -12.07
C TYR A 400 -40.72 -19.52 -13.45
N ASN A 401 -40.54 -20.57 -14.28
CA ASN A 401 -40.99 -20.63 -15.68
C ASN A 401 -40.44 -19.45 -16.54
N THR A 402 -39.25 -18.97 -16.17
CA THR A 402 -38.57 -17.81 -16.75
C THR A 402 -37.73 -18.21 -17.97
N ARG A 403 -38.15 -17.79 -19.16
CA ARG A 403 -37.48 -18.17 -20.42
C ARG A 403 -36.23 -17.32 -20.66
N SER A 404 -35.24 -17.89 -21.35
CA SER A 404 -34.09 -17.14 -21.88
C SER A 404 -34.54 -16.14 -22.97
N VAL A 405 -33.58 -15.38 -23.50
CA VAL A 405 -33.75 -14.54 -24.71
C VAL A 405 -34.18 -15.36 -25.91
N SER A 406 -34.69 -14.69 -26.95
CA SER A 406 -35.14 -15.37 -28.17
C SER A 406 -33.96 -16.02 -28.93
N PRO A 407 -34.20 -17.11 -29.68
CA PRO A 407 -33.15 -17.73 -30.51
C PRO A 407 -32.55 -16.79 -31.56
N ALA A 408 -33.31 -15.76 -31.98
CA ALA A 408 -32.82 -14.72 -32.88
C ALA A 408 -31.70 -13.89 -32.23
N VAL A 409 -31.87 -13.46 -30.98
CA VAL A 409 -30.85 -12.70 -30.23
C VAL A 409 -29.56 -13.52 -30.07
N ILE A 410 -29.67 -14.80 -29.72
CA ILE A 410 -28.51 -15.71 -29.61
C ILE A 410 -27.81 -15.88 -30.97
N SER A 411 -28.56 -15.88 -32.07
CA SER A 411 -28.01 -15.97 -33.42
C SER A 411 -27.28 -14.69 -33.84
N SER A 412 -27.85 -13.51 -33.55
CA SER A 412 -27.18 -12.22 -33.79
C SER A 412 -25.86 -12.12 -33.01
N MET A 413 -25.87 -12.46 -31.72
CA MET A 413 -24.65 -12.50 -30.90
C MET A 413 -23.58 -13.42 -31.51
N ARG A 414 -23.96 -14.59 -32.03
CA ARG A 414 -23.01 -15.52 -32.67
C ARG A 414 -22.37 -14.94 -33.93
N VAL A 415 -23.14 -14.27 -34.78
CA VAL A 415 -22.63 -13.63 -36.02
C VAL A 415 -21.60 -12.56 -35.67
N LEU A 416 -21.95 -11.65 -34.75
CA LEU A 416 -21.07 -10.57 -34.31
C LEU A 416 -19.77 -11.11 -33.69
N MET A 417 -19.85 -12.14 -32.85
CA MET A 417 -18.65 -12.80 -32.30
C MET A 417 -17.73 -13.37 -33.40
N THR A 418 -18.27 -13.92 -34.48
CA THR A 418 -17.46 -14.42 -35.61
C THR A 418 -16.87 -13.32 -36.49
N GLU A 419 -17.47 -12.13 -36.50
CA GLU A 419 -16.95 -10.95 -37.20
C GLU A 419 -15.81 -10.32 -36.38
N ASP A 420 -16.02 -10.08 -35.08
CA ASP A 420 -15.05 -9.51 -34.14
C ASP A 420 -13.79 -10.37 -33.96
N SER A 421 -13.91 -11.71 -34.07
CA SER A 421 -12.79 -12.66 -33.93
C SER A 421 -11.67 -12.48 -34.98
N ASN A 422 -11.92 -11.71 -36.03
CA ASN A 422 -10.90 -11.33 -37.03
C ASN A 422 -10.05 -10.13 -36.58
N SER A 423 -10.39 -9.49 -35.46
CA SER A 423 -9.62 -8.42 -34.83
C SER A 423 -8.83 -8.97 -33.63
N ALA A 424 -7.51 -8.74 -33.62
CA ALA A 424 -6.60 -9.45 -32.71
C ALA A 424 -6.55 -8.90 -31.26
N ILE A 425 -7.61 -8.24 -30.78
CA ILE A 425 -7.61 -7.52 -29.50
C ILE A 425 -8.45 -8.27 -28.46
N SER A 426 -7.77 -9.08 -27.66
CA SER A 426 -8.28 -9.85 -26.51
C SER A 426 -9.42 -10.85 -26.78
N ASN A 427 -9.04 -12.11 -26.97
CA ASN A 427 -9.96 -13.26 -26.95
C ASN A 427 -10.39 -13.70 -25.54
N SER A 428 -10.09 -12.93 -24.48
CA SER A 428 -10.50 -13.28 -23.11
C SER A 428 -11.88 -12.71 -22.80
N PHE A 429 -12.84 -13.61 -22.56
CA PHE A 429 -14.16 -13.26 -22.05
C PHE A 429 -14.21 -13.17 -20.51
N LEU A 430 -13.15 -13.60 -19.82
CA LEU A 430 -13.01 -13.51 -18.37
C LEU A 430 -12.39 -12.17 -17.96
N LEU A 431 -12.69 -11.74 -16.73
CA LEU A 431 -12.05 -10.58 -16.13
C LEU A 431 -10.78 -10.99 -15.37
N ASP A 432 -9.74 -10.17 -15.45
CA ASP A 432 -8.49 -10.33 -14.73
C ASP A 432 -8.52 -9.54 -13.40
N ASP A 433 -7.91 -10.08 -12.34
CA ASP A 433 -7.72 -9.38 -11.07
C ASP A 433 -6.42 -8.55 -11.10
N ASN A 434 -6.53 -7.23 -11.02
CA ASN A 434 -5.37 -6.33 -11.07
C ASN A 434 -4.81 -6.06 -9.66
N SER A 435 -3.76 -6.80 -9.31
CA SER A 435 -3.03 -6.66 -8.04
C SER A 435 -1.93 -5.60 -8.02
N SER A 436 -1.81 -4.75 -9.04
CA SER A 436 -0.87 -3.60 -9.02
C SER A 436 -1.18 -2.60 -7.88
N ILE A 437 -0.22 -1.75 -7.52
CA ILE A 437 -0.42 -0.68 -6.54
C ILE A 437 -1.25 0.44 -7.19
N PRO A 438 -2.44 0.79 -6.65
CA PRO A 438 -3.40 1.69 -7.31
C PRO A 438 -3.25 3.17 -6.88
N PHE A 439 -2.15 3.54 -6.24
CA PHE A 439 -1.88 4.90 -5.78
C PHE A 439 -0.43 5.30 -6.06
N SER A 440 -0.17 6.60 -6.08
CA SER A 440 1.19 7.15 -6.14
C SER A 440 1.64 7.71 -4.79
N VAL A 441 2.95 7.81 -4.62
CA VAL A 441 3.58 8.48 -3.46
C VAL A 441 3.16 9.95 -3.34
N ASP A 442 2.91 10.62 -4.46
CA ASP A 442 2.42 12.01 -4.49
C ASP A 442 0.94 12.12 -4.10
N GLU A 443 0.10 11.17 -4.54
CA GLU A 443 -1.31 11.08 -4.12
C GLU A 443 -1.43 10.88 -2.61
N LEU A 444 -0.64 9.96 -2.04
CA LEU A 444 -0.55 9.74 -0.59
C LEU A 444 -0.05 10.99 0.15
N SER A 445 1.01 11.64 -0.34
CA SER A 445 1.57 12.83 0.31
C SER A 445 0.73 14.10 0.18
N ASN A 446 -0.21 14.13 -0.77
CA ASN A 446 -1.17 15.22 -0.91
C ASN A 446 -2.42 15.03 -0.03
N SER A 447 -2.65 13.83 0.52
CA SER A 447 -3.77 13.56 1.45
C SER A 447 -3.49 13.96 2.90
N MET A 448 -2.29 14.47 3.22
CA MET A 448 -1.86 14.82 4.57
C MET A 448 -1.39 16.27 4.66
N LEU A 449 -1.60 16.92 5.81
CA LEU A 449 -1.18 18.29 6.09
C LEU A 449 -0.10 18.32 7.18
N GLU A 450 0.91 19.16 6.98
CA GLU A 450 2.05 19.29 7.92
C GLU A 450 1.63 19.83 9.30
N LYS A 451 0.60 20.68 9.32
CA LYS A 451 0.08 21.32 10.54
C LYS A 451 -0.53 20.33 11.53
N ASP A 452 -1.08 19.22 11.04
CA ASP A 452 -1.71 18.22 11.90
C ASP A 452 -0.70 17.52 12.84
N PHE A 453 0.59 17.80 12.68
CA PHE A 453 1.69 17.22 13.45
C PHE A 453 2.32 18.21 14.45
N GLU A 454 1.78 19.44 14.58
CA GLU A 454 2.27 20.46 15.52
C GLU A 454 2.09 20.04 16.99
N ASP A 455 0.96 19.38 17.33
CA ASP A 455 0.60 18.98 18.71
C ASP A 455 1.01 17.53 19.08
N VAL A 456 1.85 16.87 18.28
CA VAL A 456 2.21 15.45 18.53
C VAL A 456 3.20 15.36 19.69
N LYS A 457 2.74 14.77 20.80
CA LYS A 457 3.57 14.57 21.98
C LYS A 457 4.69 13.55 21.73
N PRO A 458 5.93 13.83 22.15
CA PRO A 458 7.03 12.88 22.11
C PRO A 458 6.85 11.75 23.12
N VAL A 459 7.63 10.66 22.96
CA VAL A 459 7.55 9.49 23.85
C VAL A 459 8.22 9.76 25.19
N GLU A 460 7.46 9.63 26.28
CA GLU A 460 7.95 9.86 27.65
C GLU A 460 9.16 8.95 28.01
N GLU A 461 9.17 7.68 27.59
CA GLU A 461 10.29 6.75 27.83
C GLU A 461 11.64 7.26 27.28
N LEU A 462 11.64 7.88 26.09
CA LEU A 462 12.88 8.39 25.51
C LEU A 462 13.36 9.67 26.21
N LEU A 463 12.45 10.45 26.79
CA LEU A 463 12.76 11.72 27.45
C LEU A 463 13.51 11.56 28.77
N GLU A 464 13.48 10.36 29.39
CA GLU A 464 14.35 10.00 30.51
C GLU A 464 15.84 10.01 30.12
N ASN A 465 16.16 9.80 28.84
CA ASN A 465 17.52 9.84 28.31
C ASN A 465 17.88 11.28 27.87
N PRO A 466 18.93 11.91 28.45
CA PRO A 466 19.36 13.26 28.09
C PRO A 466 19.65 13.48 26.59
N ALA A 467 19.99 12.42 25.85
CA ALA A 467 20.22 12.49 24.41
C ALA A 467 18.96 12.87 23.59
N PHE A 468 17.76 12.77 24.17
CA PHE A 468 16.46 12.95 23.49
C PHE A 468 15.65 14.17 23.96
N GLN A 469 16.20 15.01 24.84
CA GLN A 469 15.47 16.20 25.35
C GLN A 469 15.03 17.17 24.24
N PHE A 470 15.72 17.17 23.09
CA PHE A 470 15.36 17.90 21.87
C PHE A 470 13.98 17.52 21.29
N LEU A 471 13.36 16.40 21.72
CA LEU A 471 12.03 16.00 21.27
C LEU A 471 10.91 16.91 21.81
N TYR A 472 11.18 17.77 22.80
CA TYR A 472 10.29 18.84 23.26
C TYR A 472 10.41 20.15 22.45
N GLU A 473 11.40 20.25 21.55
CA GLU A 473 11.66 21.40 20.67
C GLU A 473 11.13 21.14 19.23
#